data_AF-A0AAW3WA69-F1
#
_entry.id   AF-A0AAW3WA69-F1
#
_cell.length_a   1.000
_cell.length_b   1.000
_cell.length_c   1.000
_cell.angle_alpha   90.00
_cell.angle_beta   90.00
_cell.angle_gamma   90.00
#
_symmetry.space_group_name_H-M   'P 1'
#
loop_
_entity.id
_entity.type
_entity.pdbx_description
1 polymer ?
#
loop_
_entity_poly.entity_id
_entity_poly.type
_entity_poly.pdbx_seq_one_letter_code
_entity_poly.pdbx_strand_id
1 'polypeptide(L)'
;MSINFKKFSPRPGIVNKQGRLPDPSELVCVEIPKIFDQCLIKRCLVYCEGPDTNTTDCELRSDPLIDPKRYIGSRDFNVKLISVDKIPIKGKPGFKKIVISYIISFYADYIDCNGVNKSELYEINRTDVIGKFYCPDSVAQISASYVPVIDAQDLDSNIIKLEMVAQALNGEIVEDENCDSVLDITLGYYIVVKCELIVQLLIPAYDYCPVPKEPCKEEPEEDPCEKFVRAPIPKFYPDQNLEPLFPDCDDNADENN
;
A
#
# COMPACT_ATOMS: atom_id res chain seq x y z
N MET A 1 -39.70 -12.66 -11.00
CA MET A 1 -39.66 -11.97 -9.69
C MET A 1 -38.58 -10.92 -9.76
N SER A 2 -38.95 -9.64 -9.77
CA SER A 2 -38.05 -8.49 -9.91
C SER A 2 -37.17 -8.32 -8.66
N ILE A 3 -35.88 -8.11 -8.87
CA ILE A 3 -34.91 -7.88 -7.81
C ILE A 3 -35.11 -6.46 -7.26
N ASN A 4 -35.21 -6.34 -5.94
CA ASN A 4 -35.35 -5.07 -5.25
C ASN A 4 -33.97 -4.38 -5.18
N PHE A 5 -33.75 -3.36 -6.00
CA PHE A 5 -32.49 -2.62 -6.16
C PHE A 5 -31.92 -2.01 -4.85
N LYS A 6 -32.72 -1.91 -3.79
CA LYS A 6 -32.30 -1.35 -2.49
C LYS A 6 -31.41 -2.26 -1.63
N LYS A 7 -31.03 -3.45 -2.11
CA LYS A 7 -30.28 -4.44 -1.31
C LYS A 7 -28.99 -4.96 -1.95
N PHE A 8 -28.57 -4.39 -3.08
CA PHE A 8 -27.33 -4.80 -3.73
C PHE A 8 -26.14 -4.06 -3.11
N SER A 9 -25.33 -4.77 -2.31
CA SER A 9 -24.02 -4.28 -1.89
C SER A 9 -22.93 -5.02 -2.67
N PRO A 10 -22.23 -4.38 -3.62
CA PRO A 10 -21.11 -5.01 -4.29
C PRO A 10 -20.01 -5.28 -3.26
N ARG A 11 -19.74 -6.55 -2.99
CA ARG A 11 -18.59 -7.00 -2.19
C ARG A 11 -17.77 -7.96 -3.06
N PRO A 12 -16.43 -7.89 -3.02
CA PRO A 12 -15.59 -8.92 -3.61
C PRO A 12 -15.95 -10.28 -2.98
N GLY A 13 -16.32 -11.27 -3.79
CA GLY A 13 -16.73 -12.58 -3.31
C GLY A 13 -17.15 -13.51 -4.45
N ILE A 14 -17.12 -14.81 -4.17
CA ILE A 14 -17.62 -15.83 -5.09
C ILE A 14 -19.12 -15.57 -5.33
N VAL A 15 -19.58 -15.71 -6.58
CA VAL A 15 -20.99 -15.63 -6.94
C VAL A 15 -21.68 -16.89 -6.40
N ASN A 16 -22.00 -16.90 -5.11
CA ASN A 16 -22.39 -18.10 -4.35
C ASN A 16 -23.80 -18.62 -4.67
N LYS A 17 -24.59 -17.92 -5.49
CA LYS A 17 -25.97 -18.28 -5.79
C LYS A 17 -26.33 -17.92 -7.24
N GLN A 18 -26.27 -18.91 -8.12
CA GLN A 18 -26.93 -18.87 -9.44
C GLN A 18 -28.38 -18.36 -9.24
N GLY A 19 -28.79 -17.30 -9.95
CA GLY A 19 -30.17 -16.81 -9.97
C GLY A 19 -30.52 -15.64 -9.03
N ARG A 20 -29.55 -15.01 -8.35
CA ARG A 20 -29.79 -13.75 -7.59
C ARG A 20 -29.49 -12.46 -8.35
N LEU A 21 -28.89 -12.58 -9.53
CA LEU A 21 -28.65 -11.47 -10.44
C LEU A 21 -29.64 -11.59 -11.60
N PRO A 22 -30.11 -10.47 -12.17
CA PRO A 22 -30.88 -10.52 -13.40
C PRO A 22 -30.01 -11.08 -14.53
N ASP A 23 -30.60 -11.33 -15.70
CA ASP A 23 -29.80 -11.65 -16.88
C ASP A 23 -29.03 -10.39 -17.31
N PRO A 24 -27.73 -10.50 -17.65
CA PRO A 24 -26.96 -9.36 -18.12
C PRO A 24 -27.47 -8.87 -19.48
N SER A 25 -27.42 -7.55 -19.68
CA SER A 25 -27.79 -6.90 -20.94
C SER A 25 -26.76 -7.18 -22.04
N GLU A 26 -25.49 -7.31 -21.66
CA GLU A 26 -24.40 -7.66 -22.58
C GLU A 26 -23.25 -8.37 -21.85
N LEU A 27 -22.43 -9.11 -22.61
CA LEU A 27 -21.15 -9.64 -22.14
C LEU A 27 -20.04 -8.77 -22.72
N VAL A 28 -19.23 -8.17 -21.87
CA VAL A 28 -18.16 -7.26 -22.27
C VAL A 28 -16.81 -7.92 -22.05
N CYS A 29 -15.97 -7.92 -23.08
CA CYS A 29 -14.56 -8.26 -22.94
C CYS A 29 -13.79 -7.01 -22.52
N VAL A 30 -13.14 -7.06 -21.37
CA VAL A 30 -12.28 -5.97 -20.87
C VAL A 30 -10.85 -6.46 -20.70
N GLU A 31 -9.90 -5.60 -21.04
CA GLU A 31 -8.48 -5.84 -20.81
C GLU A 31 -8.09 -5.22 -19.46
N ILE A 32 -7.57 -6.02 -18.54
CA ILE A 32 -7.22 -5.57 -17.19
C ILE A 32 -5.89 -6.16 -16.70
N PRO A 33 -5.14 -5.45 -15.84
CA PRO A 33 -4.04 -6.04 -15.09
C PRO A 33 -4.59 -6.93 -13.97
N LYS A 34 -4.46 -8.24 -14.13
CA LYS A 34 -4.83 -9.23 -13.11
C LYS A 34 -3.61 -9.63 -12.29
N ILE A 35 -3.76 -9.58 -10.96
CA ILE A 35 -2.76 -10.08 -10.03
C ILE A 35 -2.89 -11.61 -9.90
N PHE A 36 -1.82 -12.34 -10.18
CA PHE A 36 -1.77 -13.81 -10.09
C PHE A 36 -1.18 -14.32 -8.78
N ASP A 37 -0.26 -13.57 -8.20
CA ASP A 37 0.33 -13.85 -6.90
C ASP A 37 0.80 -12.56 -6.25
N GLN A 38 0.89 -12.56 -4.92
CA GLN A 38 1.40 -11.45 -4.15
C GLN A 38 2.19 -11.93 -2.92
N CYS A 39 3.28 -11.23 -2.62
CA CYS A 39 4.13 -11.53 -1.47
C CYS A 39 4.31 -10.27 -0.63
N LEU A 40 4.11 -10.40 0.68
CA LEU A 40 4.39 -9.32 1.64
C LEU A 40 5.82 -9.47 2.17
N ILE A 41 6.59 -8.40 2.03
CA ILE A 41 7.90 -8.22 2.65
C ILE A 41 7.73 -7.19 3.77
N LYS A 42 8.25 -7.51 4.96
CA LYS A 42 8.27 -6.61 6.12
C LYS A 42 9.70 -6.54 6.63
N ARG A 43 10.23 -5.33 6.78
CA ARG A 43 11.59 -5.08 7.27
C ARG A 43 11.64 -3.92 8.25
N CYS A 44 12.59 -4.00 9.17
CA CYS A 44 13.01 -2.92 10.05
C CYS A 44 14.53 -2.77 9.92
N LEU A 45 14.95 -1.67 9.33
CA LEU A 45 16.35 -1.36 9.08
C LEU A 45 16.85 -0.34 10.09
N VAL A 46 18.08 -0.52 10.53
CA VAL A 46 18.78 0.36 11.49
C VAL A 46 20.19 0.59 11.01
N TYR A 47 20.75 1.76 11.29
CA TYR A 47 22.20 1.92 11.18
C TYR A 47 22.88 0.91 12.15
N CYS A 48 23.81 0.09 11.63
CA CYS A 48 24.41 -1.11 12.28
C CYS A 48 23.64 -2.44 12.13
N GLU A 49 24.10 -3.49 12.82
CA GLU A 49 23.45 -4.81 12.80
C GLU A 49 22.03 -4.70 13.36
N GLY A 50 21.08 -5.18 12.57
CA GLY A 50 19.66 -5.12 12.89
C GLY A 50 19.02 -6.51 13.00
N PRO A 51 17.73 -6.58 13.36
CA PRO A 51 16.99 -7.84 13.40
C PRO A 51 16.86 -8.50 12.01
N ASP A 52 16.98 -7.70 10.93
CA ASP A 52 16.78 -8.13 9.54
C ASP A 52 18.08 -8.21 8.72
N THR A 53 19.21 -7.70 9.21
CA THR A 53 20.50 -7.59 8.48
C THR A 53 21.68 -7.87 9.40
N ASN A 54 22.58 -8.77 8.97
CA ASN A 54 23.87 -9.03 9.63
C ASN A 54 24.97 -8.05 9.18
N THR A 55 24.59 -6.98 8.49
CA THR A 55 25.49 -5.99 7.88
C THR A 55 24.96 -4.61 8.21
N THR A 56 25.86 -3.67 8.46
CA THR A 56 25.54 -2.27 8.73
C THR A 56 24.77 -1.67 7.56
N ASP A 57 23.53 -1.26 7.78
CA ASP A 57 22.77 -0.49 6.79
C ASP A 57 23.27 0.97 6.80
N CYS A 58 24.49 1.18 6.29
CA CYS A 58 25.20 2.45 6.39
C CYS A 58 24.47 3.62 5.71
N GLU A 59 23.64 3.34 4.70
CA GLU A 59 22.78 4.30 4.01
C GLU A 59 21.71 4.94 4.92
N LEU A 60 21.54 4.45 6.16
CA LEU A 60 20.66 5.03 7.17
C LEU A 60 21.33 6.05 8.09
N ARG A 61 22.59 6.39 7.83
CA ARG A 61 23.29 7.53 8.44
C ARG A 61 23.46 8.64 7.41
N SER A 62 23.18 9.88 7.82
CA SER A 62 23.39 11.05 6.97
C SER A 62 24.88 11.34 6.73
N ASP A 63 25.15 12.18 5.74
CA ASP A 63 26.40 12.94 5.71
C ASP A 63 26.53 13.84 6.96
N PRO A 64 27.76 14.28 7.31
CA PRO A 64 28.00 15.22 8.41
C PRO A 64 27.12 16.47 8.36
N LEU A 65 26.40 16.72 9.45
CA LEU A 65 25.48 17.83 9.60
C LEU A 65 26.13 18.99 10.34
N ILE A 66 25.77 20.23 9.97
CA ILE A 66 26.27 21.44 10.61
C ILE A 66 25.33 21.83 11.75
N ASP A 67 25.82 21.73 12.99
CA ASP A 67 25.12 22.10 14.22
C ASP A 67 23.67 21.54 14.33
N PRO A 68 23.43 20.23 14.09
CA PRO A 68 22.08 19.67 14.22
C PRO A 68 21.65 19.67 15.69
N LYS A 69 20.40 20.09 15.94
CA LYS A 69 19.84 20.19 17.29
C LYS A 69 18.82 19.12 17.59
N ARG A 70 17.89 18.86 16.65
CA ARG A 70 16.78 17.93 16.90
C ARG A 70 16.17 17.39 15.61
N TYR A 71 16.00 16.07 15.52
CA TYR A 71 15.16 15.42 14.51
C TYR A 71 13.67 15.76 14.70
N ILE A 72 12.98 16.07 13.59
CA ILE A 72 11.56 16.41 13.57
C ILE A 72 10.73 15.22 13.10
N GLY A 73 11.10 14.63 11.97
CA GLY A 73 10.30 13.62 11.29
C GLY A 73 10.84 13.32 9.90
N SER A 74 10.26 12.32 9.24
CA SER A 74 10.60 11.96 7.86
C SER A 74 9.35 11.91 7.00
N ARG A 75 9.50 12.25 5.72
CA ARG A 75 8.40 12.39 4.77
C ARG A 75 8.81 12.00 3.35
N ASP A 76 7.80 11.97 2.48
CA ASP A 76 7.96 11.77 1.03
C ASP A 76 8.64 10.43 0.68
N PHE A 77 8.27 9.37 1.41
CA PHE A 77 8.76 8.02 1.15
C PHE A 77 8.37 7.53 -0.25
N ASN A 78 9.37 7.15 -1.03
CA ASN A 78 9.23 6.64 -2.39
C ASN A 78 9.96 5.30 -2.54
N VAL A 79 9.46 4.45 -3.45
CA VAL A 79 10.14 3.23 -3.86
C VAL A 79 10.32 3.24 -5.38
N LYS A 80 11.54 2.97 -5.83
CA LYS A 80 11.89 2.83 -7.23
C LYS A 80 12.43 1.44 -7.48
N LEU A 81 11.73 0.66 -8.31
CA LEU A 81 12.21 -0.64 -8.76
C LEU A 81 13.37 -0.44 -9.74
N ILE A 82 14.52 -1.07 -9.47
CA ILE A 82 15.73 -1.00 -10.30
C ILE A 82 15.77 -2.18 -11.27
N SER A 83 15.61 -3.41 -10.75
CA SER A 83 15.69 -4.61 -11.55
C SER A 83 14.83 -5.75 -10.98
N VAL A 84 14.45 -6.66 -11.87
CA VAL A 84 13.68 -7.86 -11.54
C VAL A 84 14.26 -9.04 -12.31
N ASP A 85 14.89 -9.97 -11.60
CA ASP A 85 15.33 -11.24 -12.18
C ASP A 85 14.30 -12.32 -11.88
N LYS A 86 13.85 -13.02 -12.92
CA LYS A 86 12.86 -14.09 -12.82
C LYS A 86 13.53 -15.42 -13.18
N ILE A 87 13.73 -16.29 -12.18
CA ILE A 87 14.44 -17.57 -12.36
C ILE A 87 13.44 -18.73 -12.26
N PRO A 88 13.16 -19.48 -13.34
CA PRO A 88 12.23 -20.61 -13.28
C PRO A 88 12.66 -21.69 -12.27
N ILE A 89 11.70 -22.22 -11.50
CA ILE A 89 11.97 -23.28 -10.53
C ILE A 89 11.78 -24.64 -11.19
N LYS A 90 12.86 -25.46 -11.19
CA LYS A 90 12.83 -26.83 -11.73
C LYS A 90 11.70 -27.65 -11.09
N GLY A 91 10.89 -28.28 -11.93
CA GLY A 91 9.79 -29.16 -11.49
C GLY A 91 8.53 -28.45 -11.00
N LYS A 92 8.43 -27.11 -11.09
CA LYS A 92 7.24 -26.35 -10.71
C LYS A 92 6.83 -25.38 -11.84
N PRO A 93 5.99 -25.79 -12.80
CA PRO A 93 5.58 -24.95 -13.90
C PRO A 93 4.85 -23.69 -13.40
N GLY A 94 5.17 -22.54 -13.99
CA GLY A 94 4.61 -21.24 -13.60
C GLY A 94 5.15 -20.66 -12.28
N PHE A 95 6.01 -21.38 -11.55
CA PHE A 95 6.68 -20.83 -10.37
C PHE A 95 8.10 -20.38 -10.69
N LYS A 96 8.43 -19.16 -10.27
CA LYS A 96 9.74 -18.55 -10.44
C LYS A 96 10.27 -18.08 -9.08
N LYS A 97 11.58 -18.12 -8.92
CA LYS A 97 12.29 -17.39 -7.87
C LYS A 97 12.49 -15.97 -8.41
N ILE A 98 12.02 -14.98 -7.67
CA ILE A 98 12.16 -13.57 -8.06
C ILE A 98 13.26 -12.94 -7.23
N VAL A 99 14.18 -12.24 -7.86
CA VAL A 99 15.14 -11.36 -7.20
C VAL A 99 14.77 -9.94 -7.63
N ILE A 100 14.38 -9.12 -6.66
CA ILE A 100 14.04 -7.72 -6.93
C ILE A 100 15.10 -6.82 -6.30
N SER A 101 15.56 -5.83 -7.04
CA SER A 101 16.40 -4.75 -6.52
C SER A 101 15.65 -3.44 -6.63
N TYR A 102 15.62 -2.66 -5.55
CA TYR A 102 14.85 -1.41 -5.47
C TYR A 102 15.54 -0.39 -4.56
N ILE A 103 15.30 0.88 -4.81
CA ILE A 103 15.72 2.00 -3.97
C ILE A 103 14.52 2.50 -3.18
N ILE A 104 14.70 2.71 -1.88
CA ILE A 104 13.80 3.48 -1.04
C ILE A 104 14.41 4.85 -0.84
N SER A 105 13.67 5.92 -1.11
CA SER A 105 14.12 7.29 -0.84
C SER A 105 13.13 8.07 0.00
N PHE A 106 13.64 8.96 0.85
CA PHE A 106 12.81 9.83 1.70
C PHE A 106 13.64 11.01 2.23
N TYR A 107 12.96 12.06 2.70
CA TYR A 107 13.59 13.19 3.38
C TYR A 107 13.46 13.06 4.90
N ALA A 108 14.52 13.35 5.64
CA ALA A 108 14.50 13.50 7.09
C ALA A 108 14.70 14.98 7.46
N ASP A 109 13.72 15.56 8.15
CA ASP A 109 13.75 16.95 8.58
C ASP A 109 14.34 17.05 10.01
N TYR A 110 15.24 18.00 10.22
CA TYR A 110 15.83 18.32 11.52
C TYR A 110 15.92 19.84 11.73
N ILE A 111 16.06 20.27 12.97
CA ILE A 111 16.29 21.68 13.35
C ILE A 111 17.76 21.84 13.70
N ASP A 112 18.39 22.90 13.22
CA ASP A 112 19.76 23.27 13.61
C ASP A 112 19.81 24.10 14.92
N CYS A 113 21.02 24.41 15.41
CA CYS A 113 21.18 25.23 16.61
C CYS A 113 20.63 26.66 16.47
N ASN A 114 20.49 27.16 15.25
CA ASN A 114 19.90 28.47 14.94
C ASN A 114 18.36 28.42 14.88
N GLY A 115 17.75 27.25 15.04
CA GLY A 115 16.30 27.08 14.97
C GLY A 115 15.74 27.02 13.54
N VAL A 116 16.61 26.82 12.54
CA VAL A 116 16.21 26.71 11.13
C VAL A 116 15.93 25.25 10.78
N ASN A 117 14.83 25.01 10.09
CA ASN A 117 14.51 23.68 9.57
C ASN A 117 15.43 23.33 8.41
N LYS A 118 16.06 22.17 8.49
CA LYS A 118 16.91 21.56 7.49
C LYS A 118 16.36 20.18 7.12
N SER A 119 16.76 19.67 5.98
CA SER A 119 16.31 18.38 5.46
C SER A 119 17.46 17.65 4.81
N GLU A 120 17.56 16.35 5.06
CA GLU A 120 18.54 15.46 4.47
C GLU A 120 17.84 14.39 3.62
N LEU A 121 18.42 14.04 2.47
CA LEU A 121 17.89 13.01 1.58
C LEU A 121 18.55 11.67 1.89
N TYR A 122 17.75 10.64 2.10
CA TYR A 122 18.21 9.27 2.25
C TYR A 122 17.83 8.46 1.01
N GLU A 123 18.76 7.65 0.51
CA GLU A 123 18.53 6.67 -0.56
C GLU A 123 19.12 5.32 -0.13
N ILE A 124 18.26 4.31 0.00
CA ILE A 124 18.63 2.99 0.51
C ILE A 124 18.42 1.95 -0.59
N ASN A 125 19.49 1.25 -0.95
CA ASN A 125 19.46 0.18 -1.94
C ASN A 125 19.14 -1.16 -1.28
N ARG A 126 18.15 -1.87 -1.81
CA ARG A 126 17.75 -3.19 -1.30
C ARG A 126 17.60 -4.21 -2.40
N THR A 127 17.91 -5.44 -2.03
CA THR A 127 17.65 -6.62 -2.84
C THR A 127 16.95 -7.66 -1.99
N ASP A 128 15.77 -8.10 -2.41
CA ASP A 128 15.02 -9.18 -1.77
C ASP A 128 14.84 -10.35 -2.72
N VAL A 129 14.79 -11.55 -2.14
CA VAL A 129 14.65 -12.81 -2.86
C VAL A 129 13.36 -13.51 -2.44
N ILE A 130 12.42 -13.64 -3.38
CA ILE A 130 11.19 -14.41 -3.19
C ILE A 130 11.42 -15.81 -3.77
N GLY A 131 11.55 -16.79 -2.87
CA GLY A 131 11.98 -18.14 -3.24
C GLY A 131 11.00 -18.92 -4.12
N LYS A 132 9.69 -18.75 -3.91
CA LYS A 132 8.63 -19.44 -4.66
C LYS A 132 7.48 -18.47 -4.92
N PHE A 133 7.40 -17.94 -6.12
CA PHE A 133 6.39 -16.99 -6.55
C PHE A 133 5.68 -17.49 -7.80
N TYR A 134 4.35 -17.49 -7.81
CA TYR A 134 3.58 -17.88 -8.99
C TYR A 134 3.56 -16.74 -10.00
N CYS A 135 4.34 -16.90 -11.05
CA CYS A 135 4.59 -15.91 -12.10
C CYS A 135 4.52 -16.63 -13.46
N PRO A 136 3.30 -16.97 -13.92
CA PRO A 136 3.12 -17.75 -15.14
C PRO A 136 3.55 -16.95 -16.37
N ASP A 137 4.05 -17.61 -17.41
CA ASP A 137 4.36 -16.93 -18.67
C ASP A 137 3.07 -16.49 -19.38
N SER A 138 3.09 -15.34 -20.05
CA SER A 138 1.97 -14.96 -20.91
C SER A 138 1.93 -15.87 -22.13
N VAL A 139 0.76 -16.44 -22.38
CA VAL A 139 0.50 -17.25 -23.57
C VAL A 139 0.24 -16.37 -24.80
N ALA A 140 -0.14 -15.10 -24.59
CA ALA A 140 -0.42 -14.14 -25.65
C ALA A 140 0.75 -13.17 -25.86
N GLN A 141 1.24 -13.07 -27.10
CA GLN A 141 2.20 -12.04 -27.50
C GLN A 141 1.43 -10.76 -27.85
N ILE A 142 1.55 -9.71 -27.03
CA ILE A 142 0.94 -8.41 -27.28
C ILE A 142 1.91 -7.61 -28.15
N SER A 143 1.50 -7.25 -29.37
CA SER A 143 2.37 -6.59 -30.35
C SER A 143 2.52 -5.06 -30.15
N ALA A 144 1.64 -4.43 -29.37
CA ALA A 144 1.74 -3.01 -29.04
C ALA A 144 0.90 -2.69 -27.79
N SER A 145 1.55 -2.32 -26.70
CA SER A 145 0.95 -1.60 -25.57
C SER A 145 1.32 -0.12 -25.73
N TYR A 146 0.33 0.78 -25.65
CA TYR A 146 0.51 2.25 -25.72
C TYR A 146 1.02 2.85 -24.39
N VAL A 147 1.70 2.05 -23.57
CA VAL A 147 2.41 2.53 -22.39
C VAL A 147 3.82 2.90 -22.83
N PRO A 148 4.36 4.09 -22.50
CA PRO A 148 5.70 4.48 -22.90
C PRO A 148 6.71 3.52 -22.24
N VAL A 149 7.21 2.59 -23.05
CA VAL A 149 8.17 1.55 -22.65
C VAL A 149 9.54 2.22 -22.57
N ILE A 150 10.12 2.26 -21.36
CA ILE A 150 11.41 2.91 -21.12
C ILE A 150 12.59 1.99 -21.51
N ASP A 151 12.41 0.66 -21.62
CA ASP A 151 13.47 -0.23 -22.10
C ASP A 151 12.97 -1.48 -22.86
N ALA A 152 13.70 -1.85 -23.92
CA ALA A 152 13.34 -2.93 -24.85
C ALA A 152 13.41 -4.38 -24.29
N GLN A 153 13.63 -4.55 -22.98
CA GLN A 153 13.51 -5.84 -22.29
C GLN A 153 12.11 -6.10 -21.70
N ASP A 154 11.20 -5.12 -21.77
CA ASP A 154 9.81 -5.16 -21.26
C ASP A 154 8.80 -5.92 -22.15
N LEU A 155 9.26 -6.77 -23.06
CA LEU A 155 8.39 -7.69 -23.81
C LEU A 155 7.88 -8.86 -22.97
N ASP A 156 8.37 -9.00 -21.74
CA ASP A 156 7.92 -10.01 -20.79
C ASP A 156 6.57 -9.55 -20.23
N SER A 157 5.46 -10.09 -20.74
CA SER A 157 4.10 -9.57 -20.49
C SER A 157 3.67 -9.57 -19.00
N ASN A 158 4.50 -10.14 -18.13
CA ASN A 158 4.39 -10.13 -16.67
C ASN A 158 5.06 -8.88 -16.06
N ILE A 159 4.26 -7.97 -15.53
CA ILE A 159 4.73 -6.78 -14.80
C ILE A 159 4.87 -7.15 -13.32
N ILE A 160 6.05 -6.91 -12.73
CA ILE A 160 6.22 -6.96 -11.27
C ILE A 160 5.99 -5.57 -10.72
N LYS A 161 4.98 -5.42 -9.86
CA LYS A 161 4.64 -4.15 -9.22
C LYS A 161 5.02 -4.19 -7.74
N LEU A 162 5.62 -3.10 -7.26
CA LEU A 162 5.88 -2.88 -5.84
C LEU A 162 4.89 -1.85 -5.29
N GLU A 163 4.25 -2.17 -4.18
CA GLU A 163 3.47 -1.21 -3.39
C GLU A 163 4.06 -1.14 -2.00
N MET A 164 4.54 0.05 -1.61
CA MET A 164 5.24 0.25 -0.35
C MET A 164 4.47 1.16 0.61
N VAL A 165 4.53 0.81 1.90
CA VAL A 165 4.22 1.71 3.01
C VAL A 165 5.45 1.73 3.92
N ALA A 166 6.00 2.92 4.17
CA ALA A 166 7.21 3.09 4.98
C ALA A 166 7.03 4.20 6.02
N GLN A 167 7.80 4.10 7.10
CA GLN A 167 7.83 5.06 8.20
C GLN A 167 9.22 5.08 8.85
N ALA A 168 9.71 6.28 9.17
CA ALA A 168 10.83 6.42 10.10
C ALA A 168 10.32 6.19 11.53
N LEU A 169 10.80 5.12 12.16
CA LEU A 169 10.41 4.69 13.50
C LEU A 169 11.16 5.48 14.59
N ASN A 170 12.39 5.89 14.29
CA ASN A 170 13.24 6.70 15.17
C ASN A 170 14.25 7.50 14.34
N GLY A 171 14.74 8.60 14.90
CA GLY A 171 15.82 9.40 14.32
C GLY A 171 16.69 10.00 15.43
N GLU A 172 17.97 9.66 15.44
CA GLU A 172 18.91 10.01 16.50
C GLU A 172 20.09 10.78 15.93
N ILE A 173 20.40 11.94 16.53
CA ILE A 173 21.61 12.70 16.21
C ILE A 173 22.72 12.17 17.11
N VAL A 174 23.78 11.67 16.50
CA VAL A 174 24.94 11.07 17.18
C VAL A 174 26.23 11.70 16.68
N GLU A 175 27.31 11.60 17.46
CA GLU A 175 28.65 11.96 17.01
C GLU A 175 29.35 10.72 16.46
N ASP A 176 29.94 10.84 15.27
CA ASP A 176 30.72 9.78 14.65
C ASP A 176 32.17 9.72 15.19
N GLU A 177 32.98 8.80 14.64
CA GLU A 177 34.39 8.64 15.06
C GLU A 177 35.26 9.88 14.76
N ASN A 178 34.82 10.75 13.84
CA ASN A 178 35.51 11.99 13.46
C ASN A 178 35.03 13.20 14.27
N CYS A 179 34.14 13.01 15.26
CA CYS A 179 33.45 14.06 16.01
C CYS A 179 32.52 14.92 15.12
N ASP A 180 32.06 14.38 14.00
CA ASP A 180 31.03 14.98 13.17
C ASP A 180 29.64 14.58 13.68
N SER A 181 28.70 15.53 13.73
CA SER A 181 27.32 15.24 14.09
C SER A 181 26.57 14.65 12.89
N VAL A 182 26.00 13.46 13.04
CA VAL A 182 25.28 12.74 11.99
C VAL A 182 23.89 12.32 12.47
N LEU A 183 22.96 12.07 11.54
CA LEU A 183 21.61 11.62 11.83
C LEU A 183 21.42 10.16 11.40
N ASP A 184 21.17 9.29 12.38
CA ASP A 184 20.84 7.88 12.17
C ASP A 184 19.32 7.69 12.16
N ILE A 185 18.79 7.06 11.13
CA ILE A 185 17.35 6.79 10.97
C ILE A 185 17.05 5.31 11.13
N THR A 186 16.05 4.98 11.95
CA THR A 186 15.45 3.64 11.97
C THR A 186 14.27 3.60 11.01
N LEU A 187 14.35 2.79 9.96
CA LEU A 187 13.34 2.72 8.90
C LEU A 187 12.53 1.41 9.00
N GLY A 188 11.22 1.53 9.18
CA GLY A 188 10.29 0.41 9.06
C GLY A 188 9.51 0.47 7.75
N TYR A 189 9.43 -0.63 7.01
CA TYR A 189 8.63 -0.67 5.78
C TYR A 189 7.97 -2.01 5.49
N TYR A 190 6.91 -1.92 4.70
CA TYR A 190 6.13 -3.02 4.15
C TYR A 190 6.10 -2.87 2.63
N ILE A 191 6.48 -3.91 1.90
CA ILE A 191 6.35 -3.97 0.44
C ILE A 191 5.47 -5.15 0.06
N VAL A 192 4.42 -4.88 -0.73
CA VAL A 192 3.66 -5.92 -1.41
C VAL A 192 4.17 -6.03 -2.84
N VAL A 193 4.79 -7.17 -3.14
CA VAL A 193 5.26 -7.53 -4.49
C VAL A 193 4.13 -8.26 -5.20
N LYS A 194 3.68 -7.74 -6.34
CA LYS A 194 2.56 -8.30 -7.13
C LYS A 194 3.05 -8.78 -8.49
N CYS A 195 2.61 -9.97 -8.89
CA CYS A 195 2.73 -10.43 -10.28
C CYS A 195 1.48 -10.04 -11.06
N GLU A 196 1.60 -9.08 -11.96
CA GLU A 196 0.50 -8.59 -12.80
C GLU A 196 0.67 -9.07 -14.24
N LEU A 197 -0.42 -9.51 -14.84
CA LEU A 197 -0.53 -9.86 -16.25
C LEU A 197 -1.72 -9.13 -16.84
N ILE A 198 -1.54 -8.55 -18.02
CA ILE A 198 -2.65 -8.05 -18.79
C ILE A 198 -3.44 -9.25 -19.34
N VAL A 199 -4.69 -9.37 -18.93
CA VAL A 199 -5.59 -10.45 -19.33
C VAL A 199 -6.91 -9.89 -19.84
N GLN A 200 -7.57 -10.67 -20.68
CA GLN A 200 -8.94 -10.39 -21.09
C GLN A 200 -9.91 -11.10 -20.14
N LEU A 201 -10.78 -10.33 -19.49
CA LEU A 201 -11.88 -10.85 -18.70
C LEU A 201 -13.19 -10.63 -19.44
N LEU A 202 -14.03 -11.66 -19.45
CA LEU A 202 -15.42 -11.57 -19.88
C LEU A 202 -16.27 -11.22 -18.65
N ILE A 203 -16.84 -10.02 -18.63
CA ILE A 203 -17.68 -9.54 -17.54
C ILE A 203 -19.14 -9.37 -17.98
N PRO A 204 -20.12 -9.77 -17.16
CA PRO A 204 -21.52 -9.43 -17.42
C PRO A 204 -21.76 -7.96 -17.11
N ALA A 205 -22.27 -7.20 -18.08
CA ALA A 205 -22.74 -5.83 -17.88
C ALA A 205 -24.26 -5.78 -17.86
N TYR A 206 -24.80 -5.03 -16.90
CA TYR A 206 -26.24 -4.92 -16.69
C TYR A 206 -26.82 -3.65 -17.29
N ASP A 207 -26.08 -2.54 -17.27
CA ASP A 207 -26.32 -1.29 -17.99
C ASP A 207 -25.15 -0.34 -17.71
N TYR A 208 -25.03 0.75 -18.48
CA TYR A 208 -24.16 1.87 -18.09
C TYR A 208 -24.64 2.50 -16.79
N CYS A 209 -23.72 3.06 -16.00
CA CYS A 209 -24.11 3.90 -14.87
C CYS A 209 -24.98 5.04 -15.40
N PRO A 210 -26.28 5.11 -15.03
CA PRO A 210 -27.16 6.13 -15.58
C PRO A 210 -26.62 7.50 -15.17
N VAL A 211 -26.65 8.46 -16.10
CA VAL A 211 -26.38 9.86 -15.77
C VAL A 211 -27.34 10.25 -14.64
N PRO A 212 -26.85 10.73 -13.48
CA PRO A 212 -27.72 11.18 -12.42
C PRO A 212 -28.78 12.14 -12.97
N LYS A 213 -30.06 11.85 -12.74
CA LYS A 213 -31.17 12.67 -13.26
C LYS A 213 -31.17 14.08 -12.68
N GLU A 214 -30.65 14.22 -11.47
CA GLU A 214 -30.43 15.50 -10.84
C GLU A 214 -29.02 15.96 -11.20
N PRO A 215 -28.85 17.17 -11.76
CA PRO A 215 -27.53 17.77 -11.83
C PRO A 215 -26.95 17.79 -10.42
N CYS A 216 -25.65 17.52 -10.28
CA CYS A 216 -24.96 17.80 -9.02
C CYS A 216 -25.35 19.22 -8.63
N LYS A 217 -26.00 19.37 -7.47
CA LYS A 217 -26.27 20.71 -6.94
C LYS A 217 -24.91 21.39 -6.88
N GLU A 218 -24.75 22.52 -7.56
CA GLU A 218 -23.68 23.44 -7.23
C GLU A 218 -23.79 23.60 -5.71
N GLU A 219 -22.79 23.11 -4.98
CA GLU A 219 -22.72 23.46 -3.56
C GLU A 219 -22.74 24.98 -3.57
N PRO A 220 -23.76 25.63 -2.97
CA PRO A 220 -23.69 27.07 -2.85
C PRO A 220 -22.34 27.39 -2.21
N GLU A 221 -21.69 28.47 -2.65
CA GLU A 221 -20.52 29.01 -1.96
C GLU A 221 -20.93 29.40 -0.54
N GLU A 222 -21.07 28.41 0.34
CA GLU A 222 -21.28 28.61 1.76
C GLU A 222 -19.95 29.13 2.30
N ASP A 223 -20.01 30.29 2.94
CA ASP A 223 -18.86 30.85 3.62
C ASP A 223 -18.25 29.77 4.55
N PRO A 224 -16.93 29.50 4.47
CA PRO A 224 -16.28 28.47 5.26
C PRO A 224 -16.56 28.60 6.77
N CYS A 225 -16.82 29.81 7.28
CA CYS A 225 -17.14 30.03 8.68
C CYS A 225 -18.57 29.56 9.02
N GLU A 226 -19.56 29.77 8.15
CA GLU A 226 -20.92 29.25 8.34
C GLU A 226 -20.93 27.71 8.33
N LYS A 227 -20.14 27.09 7.44
CA LYS A 227 -19.95 25.63 7.38
C LYS A 227 -19.30 25.10 8.67
N PHE A 228 -18.32 25.81 9.22
CA PHE A 228 -17.68 25.46 10.49
C PHE A 228 -18.65 25.55 11.67
N VAL A 229 -19.49 26.59 11.76
CA VAL A 229 -20.47 26.76 12.84
C VAL A 229 -21.56 25.68 12.80
N ARG A 230 -21.96 25.23 11.61
CA ARG A 230 -22.96 24.16 11.44
C ARG A 230 -22.37 22.76 11.64
N ALA A 231 -21.05 22.60 11.55
CA ALA A 231 -20.41 21.31 11.73
C ALA A 231 -20.68 20.79 13.15
N PRO A 232 -20.94 19.47 13.30
CA PRO A 232 -21.08 18.89 14.62
C PRO A 232 -19.79 19.10 15.40
N ILE A 233 -19.95 19.37 16.70
CA ILE A 233 -18.82 19.54 17.60
C ILE A 233 -17.92 18.30 17.49
N PRO A 234 -16.61 18.46 17.22
CA PRO A 234 -15.71 17.33 17.12
C PRO A 234 -15.69 16.58 18.44
N LYS A 235 -15.44 15.28 18.35
CA LYS A 235 -15.38 14.43 19.52
C LYS A 235 -14.14 14.80 20.35
N PHE A 236 -14.34 15.51 21.47
CA PHE A 236 -13.25 15.93 22.36
C PHE A 236 -12.64 14.78 23.15
N TYR A 237 -13.40 13.71 23.37
CA TYR A 237 -13.01 12.59 24.21
C TYR A 237 -13.16 11.27 23.43
N PRO A 238 -12.25 10.30 23.62
CA PRO A 238 -12.40 8.96 23.04
C PRO A 238 -13.68 8.29 23.53
N ASP A 239 -14.17 7.29 22.79
CA ASP A 239 -15.29 6.46 23.24
C ASP A 239 -14.99 5.86 24.61
N GLN A 240 -15.89 6.09 25.57
CA GLN A 240 -15.80 5.41 26.85
C GLN A 240 -16.35 3.99 26.67
N ASN A 241 -15.51 3.00 26.97
CA ASN A 241 -15.94 1.61 27.05
C ASN A 241 -16.70 1.42 28.37
N LEU A 242 -18.00 1.69 28.35
CA LEU A 242 -18.87 1.54 29.51
C LEU A 242 -19.41 0.11 29.55
N GLU A 243 -19.00 -0.66 30.55
CA GLU A 243 -19.68 -1.90 30.89
C GLU A 243 -20.98 -1.57 31.66
N PRO A 244 -22.07 -2.32 31.44
CA PRO A 244 -23.29 -2.16 32.22
C PRO A 244 -22.98 -2.29 33.72
N LEU A 245 -23.34 -1.26 34.51
CA LEU A 245 -23.12 -1.25 35.96
C LEU A 245 -23.91 -2.36 36.68
N PHE A 246 -24.94 -2.91 36.04
CA PHE A 246 -25.74 -3.99 36.57
C PHE A 246 -25.89 -5.06 35.48
N PRO A 247 -25.52 -6.32 35.75
CA PRO A 247 -25.85 -7.42 34.86
C PRO A 247 -27.37 -7.60 34.83
N ASP A 248 -27.94 -7.78 33.64
CA ASP A 248 -29.33 -8.19 33.50
C ASP A 248 -29.49 -9.54 34.19
N CYS A 249 -30.33 -9.61 35.24
CA CYS A 249 -30.67 -10.86 35.88
C CYS A 249 -31.49 -11.69 34.88
N ASP A 250 -30.93 -12.77 34.36
CA ASP A 250 -31.67 -13.79 33.62
C ASP A 250 -32.70 -14.45 34.55
N ASP A 251 -33.96 -14.02 34.47
CA ASP A 251 -35.12 -14.68 35.08
C ASP A 251 -35.46 -15.98 34.33
N ASN A 252 -34.56 -16.97 34.34
CA ASN A 252 -34.87 -18.34 33.90
C ASN A 252 -34.17 -19.38 34.78
N ALA A 253 -34.55 -19.39 36.05
CA ALA A 253 -34.41 -20.58 36.90
C ALA A 253 -35.78 -20.89 37.51
N ASP A 254 -36.39 -21.95 36.99
CA ASP A 254 -37.34 -22.87 37.65
C ASP A 254 -38.60 -23.13 36.82
N GLU A 255 -38.52 -24.13 35.94
CA GLU A 255 -39.53 -25.19 35.85
C GLU A 255 -38.87 -26.43 35.20
N ASN A 256 -38.08 -27.15 35.99
CA ASN A 256 -37.74 -28.54 35.71
C ASN A 256 -38.94 -29.43 36.04
N ASN A 257 -39.42 -30.18 35.05
CA ASN A 257 -40.03 -31.50 35.23
C ASN A 257 -38.96 -32.56 34.97
#